data_AF-A0A7W1PVH5-F1
#
_entry.id   AF-A0A7W1PVH5-F1
#
_cell.length_a   1.000
_cell.length_b   1.000
_cell.length_c   1.000
_cell.angle_alpha   90.00
_cell.angle_beta   90.00
_cell.angle_gamma   90.00
#
_symmetry.space_group_name_H-M   'P 1'
#
loop_
_entity.id
_entity.type
_entity.pdbx_description
1 polymer ?
#
loop_
_entity_poly.entity_id
_entity_poly.type
_entity_poly.pdbx_seq_one_letter_code
_entity_poly.pdbx_strand_id
1 'polypeptide(L)'
;MKKLVPLIIILFVAAGMEAQQNYTDFERIKLVRLEYKSGRIDMKARNPLPNEVNSSNQCARYHRASSVLFDNIKFFLDGKMENVALFASYGSDALKIKLKVYTSAPPGTIIEIQLGKFSNLNYPMSVHSQYQAVTTKQDEWEELEFTFSQKPKGSIVKAAEIDQINILFAPNTKTNHNYFFDDLIGPMLIQKNISTGGKNQKP
;
A
#
# COMPACT_ATOMS: atom_id res chain seq x y z
N MET A 1 15.87 -54.17 -33.46
CA MET A 1 16.29 -52.93 -32.77
C MET A 1 15.09 -51.98 -32.71
N LYS A 2 14.33 -51.95 -31.60
CA LYS A 2 13.24 -50.99 -31.39
C LYS A 2 13.81 -49.80 -30.62
N LYS A 3 13.89 -48.63 -31.24
CA LYS A 3 14.38 -47.40 -30.61
C LYS A 3 13.30 -46.87 -29.67
N LEU A 4 13.59 -46.77 -28.38
CA LEU A 4 12.78 -46.01 -27.44
C LEU A 4 12.97 -44.51 -27.72
N VAL A 5 11.87 -43.78 -27.84
CA VAL A 5 11.84 -42.31 -27.84
C VAL A 5 11.54 -41.87 -26.40
N PRO A 6 12.33 -40.96 -25.79
CA PRO A 6 12.03 -40.48 -24.45
C PRO A 6 10.90 -39.45 -24.52
N LEU A 7 9.89 -39.63 -23.66
CA LEU A 7 8.82 -38.67 -23.43
C LEU A 7 9.39 -37.52 -22.59
N ILE A 8 9.53 -36.34 -23.20
CA ILE A 8 9.88 -35.11 -22.49
C ILE A 8 8.63 -34.62 -21.76
N ILE A 9 8.63 -34.71 -20.43
CA ILE A 9 7.63 -34.06 -19.58
C ILE A 9 8.03 -32.59 -19.47
N ILE A 10 7.29 -31.71 -20.16
CA ILE A 10 7.38 -30.27 -19.95
C ILE A 10 6.63 -29.95 -18.65
N LEU A 11 7.38 -29.62 -17.60
CA LEU A 11 6.82 -29.09 -16.36
C LEU A 11 6.32 -27.67 -16.66
N PHE A 12 5.00 -27.49 -16.78
CA PHE A 12 4.38 -26.16 -16.74
C PHE A 12 4.52 -25.64 -15.30
N VAL A 13 5.45 -24.71 -15.08
CA VAL A 13 5.43 -23.88 -13.86
C VAL A 13 4.28 -22.91 -14.04
N ALA A 14 3.17 -23.15 -13.33
CA ALA A 14 2.11 -22.17 -13.22
C ALA A 14 2.71 -20.93 -12.53
N ALA A 15 2.86 -19.83 -13.27
CA ALA A 15 3.06 -18.53 -12.65
C ALA A 15 1.82 -18.26 -11.78
N GLY A 16 1.97 -18.34 -10.46
CA GLY A 16 0.92 -17.93 -9.55
C GLY A 16 0.58 -16.48 -9.84
N MET A 17 -0.70 -16.16 -9.98
CA MET A 17 -1.14 -14.78 -9.92
C MET A 17 -0.87 -14.29 -8.50
N GLU A 18 0.20 -13.52 -8.31
CA GLU A 18 0.42 -12.76 -7.09
C GLU A 18 -0.80 -11.83 -6.92
N ALA A 19 -1.59 -12.01 -5.88
CA ALA A 19 -2.75 -11.16 -5.60
C ALA A 19 -2.33 -9.84 -4.91
N GLN A 20 -1.05 -9.69 -4.59
CA GLN A 20 -0.49 -8.55 -3.87
C GLN A 20 0.79 -8.03 -4.53
N GLN A 21 1.05 -6.75 -4.35
CA GLN A 21 2.22 -6.07 -4.89
C GLN A 21 2.79 -5.12 -3.85
N ASN A 22 4.13 -5.10 -3.71
CA ASN A 22 4.81 -4.02 -3.01
C ASN A 22 4.79 -2.77 -3.91
N TYR A 23 4.28 -1.65 -3.39
CA TYR A 23 4.22 -0.39 -4.13
C TYR A 23 5.46 0.47 -3.93
N THR A 24 6.14 0.32 -2.78
CA THR A 24 7.35 1.07 -2.47
C THR A 24 8.11 0.40 -1.34
N ASP A 25 9.39 0.19 -1.57
CA ASP A 25 10.43 -0.14 -0.59
C ASP A 25 11.32 1.10 -0.29
N PHE A 26 10.93 2.27 -0.83
CA PHE A 26 11.69 3.52 -0.82
C PHE A 26 13.12 3.44 -1.40
N GLU A 27 13.43 2.35 -2.11
CA GLU A 27 14.72 2.06 -2.71
C GLU A 27 14.56 1.80 -4.22
N ARG A 28 14.09 0.60 -4.58
CA ARG A 28 14.00 0.09 -5.96
C ARG A 28 12.58 0.15 -6.52
N ILE A 29 11.58 -0.15 -5.70
CA ILE A 29 10.18 -0.20 -6.09
C ILE A 29 9.56 1.19 -5.91
N LYS A 30 8.96 1.72 -6.98
CA LYS A 30 8.44 3.10 -7.04
C LYS A 30 7.13 3.16 -7.81
N LEU A 31 6.10 2.50 -7.30
CA LEU A 31 4.75 2.48 -7.88
C LEU A 31 3.81 3.48 -7.21
N VAL A 32 4.34 4.30 -6.30
CA VAL A 32 3.63 5.42 -5.68
C VAL A 32 4.45 6.70 -5.74
N ARG A 33 3.74 7.83 -5.82
CA ARG A 33 4.31 9.18 -5.69
C ARG A 33 3.63 9.92 -4.57
N LEU A 34 4.41 10.59 -3.72
CA LEU A 34 3.85 11.46 -2.67
C LEU A 34 3.15 12.67 -3.30
N GLU A 35 1.88 12.89 -2.94
CA GLU A 35 1.10 14.06 -3.37
C GLU A 35 0.93 15.08 -2.25
N TYR A 36 0.63 14.61 -1.05
CA TYR A 36 0.27 15.48 0.06
C TYR A 36 0.74 14.89 1.38
N LYS A 37 1.11 15.78 2.30
CA LYS A 37 1.43 15.47 3.70
C LYS A 37 1.00 16.64 4.57
N SER A 38 0.53 16.36 5.79
CA SER A 38 0.27 17.43 6.76
C SER A 38 1.48 17.68 7.66
N GLY A 39 2.16 16.61 8.07
CA GLY A 39 3.42 16.60 8.81
C GLY A 39 4.66 16.68 7.91
N ARG A 40 5.80 16.32 8.47
CA ARG A 40 7.09 16.35 7.75
C ARG A 40 7.48 14.93 7.36
N ILE A 41 7.59 14.67 6.05
CA ILE A 41 8.10 13.40 5.53
C ILE A 41 9.48 13.57 4.88
N ASP A 42 10.35 12.59 5.13
CA ASP A 42 11.58 12.29 4.41
C ASP A 42 11.45 10.89 3.80
N MET A 43 11.45 10.79 2.47
CA MET A 43 11.25 9.51 1.76
C MET A 43 12.56 8.73 1.52
N LYS A 44 13.69 9.22 2.04
CA LYS A 44 15.01 8.58 1.90
C LYS A 44 15.74 8.53 3.24
N ALA A 45 14.98 8.42 4.33
CA ALA A 45 15.57 8.33 5.65
C ALA A 45 16.35 7.02 5.78
N ARG A 46 17.49 7.06 6.46
CA ARG A 46 18.20 5.83 6.85
C ARG A 46 17.29 5.00 7.75
N ASN A 47 17.23 3.70 7.51
CA ASN A 47 16.54 2.77 8.42
C ASN A 47 17.15 2.91 9.84
N PRO A 48 16.33 3.23 10.86
CA PRO A 48 16.82 3.53 12.21
C PRO A 48 17.40 2.31 12.92
N LEU A 49 16.96 1.10 12.55
CA LEU A 49 17.36 -0.14 13.20
C LEU A 49 17.18 -1.34 12.25
N PRO A 50 18.07 -1.53 11.24
CA PRO A 50 17.97 -2.66 10.32
C PRO A 50 17.99 -4.00 11.04
N ASN A 51 17.06 -4.89 10.71
CA ASN A 51 16.93 -6.22 11.30
C ASN A 51 16.26 -7.21 10.32
N GLU A 52 15.84 -8.39 10.81
CA GLU A 52 15.17 -9.39 9.98
C GLU A 52 13.76 -8.98 9.51
N VAL A 53 13.08 -8.08 10.25
CA VAL A 53 11.75 -7.56 9.86
C VAL A 53 11.90 -6.54 8.74
N ASN A 54 12.82 -5.58 8.91
CA ASN A 54 13.16 -4.60 7.90
C ASN A 54 14.68 -4.49 7.76
N SER A 55 15.21 -5.10 6.69
CA SER A 55 16.62 -5.08 6.33
C SER A 55 16.99 -4.01 5.30
N SER A 56 16.03 -3.19 4.84
CA SER A 56 16.26 -2.09 3.90
C SER A 56 17.26 -1.09 4.48
N ASN A 57 18.07 -0.48 3.62
CA ASN A 57 18.99 0.58 4.05
C ASN A 57 18.23 1.90 4.26
N GLN A 58 17.18 2.13 3.47
CA GLN A 58 16.35 3.31 3.49
C GLN A 58 14.87 2.98 3.69
N CYS A 59 14.14 3.94 4.24
CA CYS A 59 12.68 3.88 4.41
C CYS A 59 12.11 5.30 4.42
N ALA A 60 10.79 5.45 4.50
CA ALA A 60 10.19 6.74 4.78
C ALA A 60 10.23 7.03 6.28
N ARG A 61 10.51 8.28 6.65
CA ARG A 61 10.33 8.81 8.00
C ARG A 61 9.31 9.93 8.00
N TYR A 62 8.31 9.81 8.85
CA TYR A 62 7.26 10.78 9.05
C TYR A 62 7.24 11.30 10.47
N HIS A 63 7.31 12.61 10.61
CA HIS A 63 7.03 13.30 11.85
C HIS A 63 5.60 13.85 11.79
N ARG A 64 4.72 13.28 12.62
CA ARG A 64 3.30 13.62 12.67
C ARG A 64 3.08 15.09 13.05
N ALA A 65 2.09 15.73 12.46
CA ALA A 65 1.66 17.09 12.78
C ALA A 65 0.79 17.11 14.04
N SER A 66 1.31 17.66 15.14
CA SER A 66 0.59 17.75 16.42
C SER A 66 -0.61 18.72 16.41
N SER A 67 -0.72 19.58 15.40
CA SER A 67 -1.85 20.50 15.23
C SER A 67 -3.04 19.88 14.49
N VAL A 68 -2.88 18.70 13.87
CA VAL A 68 -3.87 18.09 12.98
C VAL A 68 -4.44 16.81 13.58
N LEU A 69 -5.79 16.73 13.66
CA LEU A 69 -6.50 15.56 14.23
C LEU A 69 -6.42 14.33 13.32
N PHE A 70 -6.67 14.53 12.03
CA PHE A 70 -6.59 13.52 10.99
C PHE A 70 -5.40 13.87 10.12
N ASP A 71 -4.21 13.53 10.60
CA ASP A 71 -2.98 13.77 9.86
C ASP A 71 -2.90 12.79 8.68
N ASN A 72 -2.65 13.32 7.48
CA ASN A 72 -2.71 12.58 6.22
C ASN A 72 -1.35 12.54 5.54
N ILE A 73 -1.04 11.38 4.95
CA ILE A 73 -0.01 11.17 3.93
C ILE A 73 -0.69 10.56 2.71
N LYS A 74 -0.78 11.29 1.60
CA LYS A 74 -1.43 10.81 0.39
C LYS A 74 -0.41 10.49 -0.68
N PHE A 75 -0.48 9.26 -1.18
CA PHE A 75 0.27 8.77 -2.32
C PHE A 75 -0.65 8.57 -3.51
N PHE A 76 -0.23 9.00 -4.69
CA PHE A 76 -0.83 8.63 -5.98
C PHE A 76 -0.24 7.31 -6.45
N LEU A 77 -1.07 6.44 -7.04
CA LEU A 77 -0.67 5.14 -7.56
C LEU A 77 -0.30 5.20 -9.05
N ASP A 78 0.76 4.51 -9.43
CA ASP A 78 1.18 4.35 -10.83
C ASP A 78 0.41 3.21 -11.54
N GLY A 79 -0.92 3.27 -11.47
CA GLY A 79 -1.80 2.25 -12.00
C GLY A 79 -3.18 2.25 -11.34
N LYS A 80 -4.06 1.40 -11.85
CA LYS A 80 -5.36 1.13 -11.21
C LYS A 80 -5.28 -0.17 -10.43
N MET A 81 -5.85 -0.19 -9.23
CA MET A 81 -5.92 -1.41 -8.42
C MET A 81 -6.92 -2.41 -9.01
N GLU A 82 -6.53 -3.68 -9.05
CA GLU A 82 -7.41 -4.80 -9.37
C GLU A 82 -7.81 -5.57 -8.11
N ASN A 83 -8.93 -6.28 -8.15
CA ASN A 83 -9.31 -7.25 -7.12
C ASN A 83 -9.41 -6.67 -5.68
N VAL A 84 -9.69 -5.37 -5.56
CA VAL A 84 -9.86 -4.67 -4.26
C VAL A 84 -10.93 -5.32 -3.38
N ALA A 85 -11.92 -5.98 -3.98
CA ALA A 85 -12.96 -6.72 -3.25
C ALA A 85 -12.41 -7.86 -2.39
N LEU A 86 -11.26 -8.47 -2.76
CA LEU A 86 -10.60 -9.51 -1.96
C LEU A 86 -10.03 -8.99 -0.63
N PHE A 87 -9.82 -7.68 -0.54
CA PHE A 87 -9.32 -7.00 0.66
C PHE A 87 -10.46 -6.37 1.45
N ALA A 88 -11.50 -5.86 0.76
CA ALA A 88 -12.65 -5.18 1.36
C ALA A 88 -13.71 -6.14 1.91
N SER A 89 -13.28 -7.09 2.75
CA SER A 89 -14.13 -8.13 3.34
C SER A 89 -13.83 -8.28 4.84
N TYR A 90 -14.87 -8.60 5.62
CA TYR A 90 -14.77 -8.96 7.04
C TYR A 90 -14.43 -10.43 7.27
N GLY A 91 -14.32 -11.22 6.21
CA GLY A 91 -13.93 -12.63 6.29
C GLY A 91 -12.50 -12.82 6.78
N SER A 92 -12.24 -13.93 7.48
CA SER A 92 -10.90 -14.31 7.92
C SER A 92 -9.96 -14.63 6.76
N ASP A 93 -10.51 -14.98 5.60
CA ASP A 93 -9.83 -15.26 4.33
C ASP A 93 -9.52 -14.00 3.52
N ALA A 94 -9.99 -12.81 3.95
CA ALA A 94 -9.71 -11.56 3.25
C ALA A 94 -8.21 -11.25 3.24
N LEU A 95 -7.68 -10.89 2.07
CA LEU A 95 -6.29 -10.46 1.91
C LEU A 95 -6.02 -9.17 2.70
N LYS A 96 -4.78 -9.01 3.19
CA LYS A 96 -4.39 -7.88 4.04
C LYS A 96 -3.49 -6.91 3.30
N ILE A 97 -3.76 -5.61 3.44
CA ILE A 97 -2.76 -4.59 3.12
C ILE A 97 -1.67 -4.69 4.21
N LYS A 98 -0.40 -4.58 3.84
CA LYS A 98 0.72 -4.69 4.78
C LYS A 98 1.59 -3.45 4.75
N LEU A 99 2.16 -3.11 5.89
CA LEU A 99 3.15 -2.04 6.01
C LEU A 99 4.11 -2.36 7.14
N LYS A 100 5.41 -2.26 6.90
CA LYS A 100 6.40 -2.31 7.97
C LYS A 100 6.46 -0.96 8.66
N VAL A 101 6.44 -0.95 9.99
CA VAL A 101 6.43 0.27 10.80
C VAL A 101 7.42 0.14 11.94
N TYR A 102 8.15 1.22 12.20
CA TYR A 102 8.92 1.49 13.41
C TYR A 102 8.45 2.83 13.96
N THR A 103 8.07 2.93 15.23
CA THR A 103 7.50 4.19 15.75
C THR A 103 7.84 4.44 17.21
N SER A 104 7.97 5.73 17.55
CA SER A 104 8.05 6.18 18.95
C SER A 104 6.67 6.28 19.63
N ALA A 105 5.57 5.98 18.93
CA ALA A 105 4.24 5.95 19.50
C ALA A 105 4.06 4.69 20.39
N PRO A 106 3.26 4.76 21.46
CA PRO A 106 3.04 3.59 22.32
C PRO A 106 2.32 2.46 21.57
N PRO A 107 2.49 1.19 22.00
CA PRO A 107 1.64 0.10 21.54
C PRO A 107 0.15 0.42 21.78
N GLY A 108 -0.73 -0.11 20.95
CA GLY A 108 -2.14 0.25 20.94
C GLY A 108 -2.47 1.45 20.05
N THR A 109 -1.50 1.99 19.30
CA THR A 109 -1.73 3.11 18.38
C THR A 109 -2.39 2.61 17.10
N ILE A 110 -3.56 3.16 16.75
CA ILE A 110 -4.25 2.86 15.48
C ILE A 110 -3.50 3.51 14.32
N ILE A 111 -3.30 2.76 13.25
CA ILE A 111 -2.88 3.25 11.95
C ILE A 111 -3.99 2.89 10.95
N GLU A 112 -4.41 3.88 10.16
CA GLU A 112 -5.45 3.71 9.15
C GLU A 112 -4.88 3.91 7.75
N ILE A 113 -5.26 3.02 6.85
CA ILE A 113 -5.06 3.18 5.41
C ILE A 113 -6.43 3.36 4.76
N GLN A 114 -6.55 4.38 3.91
CA GLN A 114 -7.72 4.61 3.08
C GLN A 114 -7.34 4.44 1.62
N LEU A 115 -8.10 3.61 0.91
CA LEU A 115 -8.07 3.55 -0.55
C LEU A 115 -9.11 4.53 -1.09
N GLY A 116 -8.75 5.33 -2.09
CA GLY A 116 -9.63 6.37 -2.59
C GLY A 116 -9.21 6.90 -3.95
N LYS A 117 -9.79 8.05 -4.29
CA LYS A 117 -9.54 8.75 -5.55
C LYS A 117 -8.90 10.11 -5.28
N PHE A 118 -7.79 10.36 -5.94
CA PHE A 118 -7.18 11.68 -5.98
C PHE A 118 -8.14 12.65 -6.69
N SER A 119 -8.73 13.55 -5.93
CA SER A 119 -9.77 14.47 -6.39
C SER A 119 -9.95 15.62 -5.41
N ASN A 120 -10.71 16.64 -5.80
CA ASN A 120 -11.13 17.73 -4.92
C ASN A 120 -12.29 17.33 -3.97
N LEU A 121 -12.69 16.06 -3.96
CA LEU A 121 -13.73 15.56 -3.06
C LEU A 121 -13.17 15.43 -1.64
N ASN A 122 -13.96 15.89 -0.67
CA ASN A 122 -13.63 15.72 0.75
C ASN A 122 -14.08 14.34 1.25
N TYR A 123 -13.54 13.91 2.41
CA TYR A 123 -14.09 12.78 3.14
C TYR A 123 -15.59 13.03 3.43
N PRO A 124 -16.48 12.02 3.29
CA PRO A 124 -16.21 10.64 2.90
C PRO A 124 -16.21 10.38 1.38
N MET A 125 -16.58 11.35 0.55
CA MET A 125 -16.82 11.16 -0.89
C MET A 125 -15.57 10.72 -1.66
N SER A 126 -14.36 11.11 -1.26
CA SER A 126 -13.09 10.70 -1.92
C SER A 126 -12.54 9.34 -1.48
N VAL A 127 -13.12 8.71 -0.46
CA VAL A 127 -12.64 7.43 0.08
C VAL A 127 -13.52 6.30 -0.42
N HIS A 128 -12.90 5.23 -0.93
CA HIS A 128 -13.58 3.98 -1.30
C HIS A 128 -13.71 3.03 -0.11
N SER A 129 -12.61 2.77 0.60
CA SER A 129 -12.53 1.82 1.72
C SER A 129 -11.48 2.24 2.74
N GLN A 130 -11.68 1.84 4.00
CA GLN A 130 -10.78 2.07 5.12
C GLN A 130 -10.33 0.74 5.72
N TYR A 131 -9.07 0.70 6.13
CA TYR A 131 -8.40 -0.45 6.72
C TYR A 131 -7.61 -0.02 7.93
N GLN A 132 -7.60 -0.81 9.00
CA GLN A 132 -6.95 -0.45 10.25
C GLN A 132 -6.07 -1.58 10.76
N ALA A 133 -4.96 -1.18 11.37
CA ALA A 133 -4.07 -2.01 12.17
C ALA A 133 -3.74 -1.27 13.47
N VAL A 134 -3.28 -2.00 14.48
CA VAL A 134 -2.88 -1.46 15.78
C VAL A 134 -1.44 -1.85 16.03
N THR A 135 -0.59 -0.89 16.40
CA THR A 135 0.81 -1.16 16.74
C THR A 135 0.88 -2.06 17.96
N THR A 136 1.82 -3.01 17.95
CA THR A 136 2.11 -3.88 19.10
C THR A 136 3.45 -3.55 19.72
N LYS A 137 4.28 -2.79 19.02
CA LYS A 137 5.63 -2.41 19.45
C LYS A 137 5.81 -0.91 19.49
N GLN A 138 6.86 -0.49 20.21
CA GLN A 138 7.38 0.86 20.24
C GLN A 138 8.90 0.77 20.12
N ASP A 139 9.50 1.68 19.34
CA ASP A 139 10.93 1.75 19.06
C ASP A 139 11.55 0.45 18.52
N GLU A 140 10.73 -0.36 17.84
CA GLU A 140 11.09 -1.58 17.14
C GLU A 140 10.31 -1.73 15.83
N TRP A 141 10.87 -2.46 14.86
CA TRP A 141 10.15 -2.81 13.63
C TRP A 141 9.11 -3.92 13.86
N GLU A 142 7.94 -3.73 13.26
CA GLU A 142 6.89 -4.73 13.07
C GLU A 142 6.29 -4.64 11.66
N GLU A 143 5.78 -5.75 11.13
CA GLU A 143 4.92 -5.75 9.94
C GLU A 143 3.47 -5.73 10.41
N LEU A 144 2.74 -4.69 10.01
CA LEU A 144 1.32 -4.55 10.32
C LEU A 144 0.48 -5.11 9.19
N GLU A 145 -0.52 -5.92 9.55
CA GLU A 145 -1.55 -6.40 8.64
C GLU A 145 -2.86 -5.64 8.88
N PHE A 146 -3.30 -4.89 7.88
CA PHE A 146 -4.47 -4.04 7.97
C PHE A 146 -5.73 -4.82 7.59
N THR A 147 -6.72 -4.78 8.47
CA THR A 147 -8.03 -5.40 8.26
C THR A 147 -9.03 -4.39 7.73
N PHE A 148 -9.97 -4.83 6.89
CA PHE A 148 -11.03 -3.97 6.41
C PHE A 148 -11.89 -3.48 7.58
N SER A 149 -11.98 -2.15 7.70
CA SER A 149 -12.77 -1.50 8.75
C SER A 149 -14.16 -1.17 8.22
N GLN A 150 -14.24 -0.38 7.14
CA GLN A 150 -15.51 0.01 6.55
C GLN A 150 -15.38 0.63 5.15
N LYS A 151 -16.51 0.73 4.47
CA LYS A 151 -16.75 1.72 3.41
C LYS A 151 -17.46 2.93 4.05
N PRO A 152 -16.87 4.14 4.05
CA PRO A 152 -17.50 5.32 4.64
C PRO A 152 -18.89 5.59 4.06
N LYS A 153 -19.86 5.90 4.94
CA LYS A 153 -21.20 6.32 4.50
C LYS A 153 -21.08 7.61 3.69
N GLY A 154 -21.55 7.60 2.43
CA GLY A 154 -21.41 8.73 1.51
C GLY A 154 -20.18 8.64 0.59
N SER A 155 -19.43 7.54 0.65
CA SER A 155 -18.44 7.19 -0.37
C SER A 155 -19.11 7.05 -1.75
N ILE A 156 -18.55 7.72 -2.75
CA ILE A 156 -19.02 7.65 -4.15
C ILE A 156 -17.96 7.06 -5.11
N VAL A 157 -16.73 6.86 -4.64
CA VAL A 157 -15.65 6.26 -5.42
C VAL A 157 -15.97 4.80 -5.70
N LYS A 158 -15.81 4.38 -6.97
CA LYS A 158 -15.88 2.98 -7.39
C LYS A 158 -14.50 2.33 -7.36
N ALA A 159 -14.43 1.01 -7.23
CA ALA A 159 -13.16 0.28 -7.18
C ALA A 159 -12.22 0.59 -8.36
N ALA A 160 -12.75 0.66 -9.59
CA ALA A 160 -11.99 0.99 -10.79
C ALA A 160 -11.45 2.45 -10.82
N GLU A 161 -11.93 3.31 -9.94
CA GLU A 161 -11.50 4.70 -9.87
C GLU A 161 -10.34 4.92 -8.90
N ILE A 162 -10.02 3.93 -8.04
CA ILE A 162 -8.97 4.06 -7.02
C ILE A 162 -7.62 4.37 -7.68
N ASP A 163 -7.00 5.46 -7.24
CA ASP A 163 -5.66 5.90 -7.64
C ASP A 163 -4.90 6.60 -6.49
N GLN A 164 -5.43 6.54 -5.27
CA GLN A 164 -4.82 7.15 -4.09
C GLN A 164 -4.80 6.19 -2.90
N ILE A 165 -3.67 6.15 -2.20
CA ILE A 165 -3.54 5.61 -0.84
C ILE A 165 -3.36 6.79 0.11
N ASN A 166 -4.15 6.82 1.19
CA ASN A 166 -4.01 7.79 2.27
C ASN A 166 -3.66 7.07 3.58
N ILE A 167 -2.53 7.40 4.20
CA ILE A 167 -2.10 6.83 5.47
C ILE A 167 -2.34 7.85 6.56
N LEU A 168 -2.98 7.43 7.64
CA LEU A 168 -3.21 8.23 8.85
C LEU A 168 -2.61 7.50 10.05
N PHE A 169 -1.62 8.12 10.66
CA PHE A 169 -1.06 7.65 11.93
C PHE A 169 -1.83 8.27 13.10
N ALA A 170 -2.30 7.45 14.04
CA ALA A 170 -3.10 7.87 15.18
C ALA A 170 -4.25 8.83 14.78
N PRO A 171 -5.18 8.43 13.88
CA PRO A 171 -6.26 9.31 13.44
C PRO A 171 -7.13 9.75 14.62
N ASN A 172 -7.76 10.93 14.50
CA ASN A 172 -8.56 11.57 15.55
C ASN A 172 -7.79 11.89 16.85
N THR A 173 -6.48 12.16 16.75
CA THR A 173 -5.65 12.54 17.89
C THR A 173 -4.70 13.68 17.54
N LYS A 174 -4.10 14.32 18.54
CA LYS A 174 -3.05 15.33 18.35
C LYS A 174 -1.76 14.84 19.03
N THR A 175 -0.94 14.09 18.29
CA THR A 175 0.34 13.58 18.76
C THR A 175 1.49 14.05 17.87
N ASN A 176 2.73 13.89 18.34
CA ASN A 176 3.96 14.35 17.70
C ASN A 176 5.00 13.21 17.48
N HIS A 177 4.54 11.95 17.44
CA HIS A 177 5.44 10.81 17.30
C HIS A 177 6.08 10.71 15.90
N ASN A 178 7.22 10.03 15.84
CA ASN A 178 7.86 9.64 14.59
C ASN A 178 7.36 8.25 14.15
N TYR A 179 7.17 8.10 12.85
CA TYR A 179 6.81 6.85 12.19
C TYR A 179 7.78 6.64 11.04
N PHE A 180 8.58 5.59 11.12
CA PHE A 180 9.32 5.07 9.99
C PHE A 180 8.47 3.97 9.37
N PHE A 181 8.40 3.94 8.05
CA PHE A 181 7.60 2.93 7.37
C PHE A 181 8.18 2.55 6.02
N ASP A 182 7.92 1.31 5.63
CA ASP A 182 8.50 0.67 4.47
C ASP A 182 7.62 -0.47 3.95
N ASP A 183 7.92 -0.98 2.76
CA ASP A 183 7.25 -2.12 2.12
C ASP A 183 5.71 -2.02 2.19
N LEU A 184 5.15 -1.00 1.53
CA LEU A 184 3.71 -0.84 1.44
C LEU A 184 3.15 -1.84 0.42
N ILE A 185 2.48 -2.90 0.90
CA ILE A 185 1.98 -4.00 0.06
C ILE A 185 0.45 -4.00 0.03
N GLY A 186 -0.13 -4.18 -1.15
CA GLY A 186 -1.60 -4.22 -1.31
C GLY A 186 -2.04 -4.86 -2.63
N PRO A 187 -3.28 -4.61 -3.09
CA PRO A 187 -3.79 -5.12 -4.36
C PRO A 187 -2.88 -4.88 -5.57
N MET A 188 -2.86 -5.78 -6.55
CA MET A 188 -2.11 -5.59 -7.79
C MET A 188 -2.50 -4.28 -8.51
N LEU A 189 -1.50 -3.59 -9.07
CA LEU A 189 -1.73 -2.50 -10.01
C LEU A 189 -1.70 -3.03 -11.45
N ILE A 190 -2.74 -2.74 -12.22
CA ILE A 190 -2.74 -2.93 -13.67
C ILE A 190 -2.11 -1.68 -14.29
N GLN A 191 -1.02 -1.87 -15.03
CA GLN A 191 -0.39 -0.80 -15.78
C GLN A 191 -1.38 -0.21 -16.78
N LYS A 192 -1.34 1.11 -16.92
CA LYS A 192 -2.12 1.82 -17.94
C LYS A 192 -1.65 1.30 -19.30
N ASN A 193 -2.53 0.63 -20.06
CA ASN A 193 -2.20 0.20 -21.42
C ASN A 193 -1.64 1.40 -22.19
N ILE A 194 -0.33 1.40 -22.49
CA ILE A 194 0.24 2.30 -23.48
C ILE A 194 -0.33 1.78 -24.79
N SER A 195 -1.26 2.51 -25.40
CA SER A 195 -1.63 2.23 -26.78
C SER A 195 -0.37 2.40 -27.62
N THR A 196 0.23 1.29 -28.02
CA THR A 196 1.22 1.30 -29.08
C THR A 196 0.45 1.74 -30.33
N GLY A 197 0.63 3.01 -30.69
CA GLY A 197 0.09 3.57 -31.92
C GLY A 197 0.61 2.74 -33.08
N GLY A 198 -0.22 1.81 -33.57
CA GLY A 198 0.04 1.04 -34.77
C GLY A 198 0.24 2.01 -35.92
N LYS A 199 1.49 2.12 -36.38
CA LYS A 199 1.77 2.75 -37.66
C LYS A 199 1.10 1.90 -38.73
N ASN A 200 0.06 2.46 -39.36
CA ASN A 200 -0.53 1.94 -40.58
C ASN A 200 0.58 1.72 -41.63
N GLN A 201 0.87 0.46 -41.96
CA GLN A 201 1.45 0.11 -43.24
C GLN A 201 0.31 -0.32 -44.15
N LYS A 202 -0.02 0.55 -45.10
CA LYS A 202 -0.81 0.23 -46.28
C LYS A 202 0.17 -0.19 -47.38
N PRO A 203 -0.09 -1.25 -48.15
CA PRO A 203 0.54 -1.41 -49.45
C PRO A 203 0.08 -0.29 -50.40
#